data_AF-A0A9P1NWQ4-F1
#
_entry.id   AF-A0A9P1NWQ4-F1
#
_cell.length_a   1.000
_cell.length_b   1.000
_cell.length_c   1.000
_cell.angle_alpha   90.00
_cell.angle_beta   90.00
_cell.angle_gamma   90.00
#
_symmetry.space_group_name_H-M   'P 1'
#
loop_
_entity.id
_entity.type
_entity.pdbx_description
1 polymer ?
#
loop_
_entity_poly.entity_id
_entity_poly.type
_entity_poly.pdbx_seq_one_letter_code
_entity_poly.pdbx_strand_id
1 'polypeptide(L)' 'MADLEQLKSALVRTKNPNQISALIVDFTHQEILSVYHQLPSQKQQRICQIWAIEFESG' A
#
# COMPACT_ATOMS: atom_id res chain seq x y z
N MET A 1 -9.01 -17.06 -0.22
CA MET A 1 -7.86 -16.37 -0.84
C MET A 1 -8.23 -15.04 -1.52
N ALA A 2 -9.48 -14.56 -1.43
CA ALA A 2 -9.91 -13.33 -2.10
C ALA A 2 -9.33 -12.03 -1.49
N ASP A 3 -9.04 -12.02 -0.19
CA ASP A 3 -8.58 -10.83 0.55
C ASP A 3 -7.27 -10.23 0.06
N LEU A 4 -6.25 -11.07 -0.20
CA LEU A 4 -4.91 -10.57 -0.58
C LEU A 4 -4.87 -10.02 -2.01
N GLU A 5 -5.67 -10.55 -2.93
CA GLU A 5 -5.81 -9.97 -4.28
C GLU A 5 -6.54 -8.64 -4.26
N GLN A 6 -7.51 -8.50 -3.36
CA GLN A 6 -8.22 -7.24 -3.11
C GLN A 6 -7.26 -6.20 -2.52
N LEU A 7 -6.45 -6.60 -1.53
CA LEU A 7 -5.39 -5.76 -0.96
C LEU A 7 -4.38 -5.33 -2.02
N LYS A 8 -3.92 -6.24 -2.87
CA LYS A 8 -2.99 -5.94 -3.98
C LYS A 8 -3.58 -4.93 -4.95
N SER A 9 -4.84 -5.13 -5.33
CA SER A 9 -5.55 -4.22 -6.22
C SER A 9 -5.72 -2.84 -5.60
N ALA A 10 -6.03 -2.79 -4.29
CA ALA A 10 -6.16 -1.55 -3.55
C ALA A 10 -4.81 -0.82 -3.46
N LEU A 11 -3.72 -1.49 -3.03
CA LEU A 11 -2.37 -0.94 -2.92
C LEU A 11 -1.89 -0.31 -4.24
N VAL A 12 -2.17 -0.97 -5.36
CA VAL A 12 -1.76 -0.49 -6.69
C VAL A 12 -2.61 0.69 -7.17
N ARG A 13 -3.88 0.76 -6.74
CA ARG A 13 -4.79 1.85 -7.09
C ARG A 13 -4.63 3.06 -6.18
N THR A 14 -3.96 2.91 -5.04
CA THR A 14 -3.72 3.98 -4.09
C THR A 14 -2.95 5.11 -4.76
N LYS A 15 -3.46 6.34 -4.57
CA LYS A 15 -2.83 7.58 -5.06
C LYS A 15 -2.46 8.56 -3.95
N ASN A 16 -2.90 8.29 -2.72
CA ASN A 16 -2.73 9.19 -1.58
C ASN A 16 -2.53 8.33 -0.32
N PRO A 17 -1.62 8.71 0.60
CA PRO A 17 -1.40 8.05 1.88
C PRO A 17 -2.65 7.68 2.67
N ASN A 18 -3.67 8.55 2.73
CA ASN A 18 -4.93 8.26 3.42
C ASN A 18 -5.60 6.95 2.96
N GLN A 19 -5.44 6.59 1.69
CA GLN A 19 -5.98 5.32 1.18
C GLN A 19 -5.13 4.12 1.59
N ILE A 20 -3.84 4.29 1.89
CA ILE A 20 -3.02 3.22 2.48
C ILE A 20 -3.35 3.08 3.96
N SER A 21 -3.51 4.19 4.68
CA SER A 21 -3.92 4.19 6.08
C SER A 21 -5.27 3.51 6.29
N ALA A 22 -6.22 3.69 5.35
CA ALA A 22 -7.48 2.97 5.35
C ALA A 22 -7.30 1.44 5.22
N LEU A 23 -6.28 0.98 4.49
CA LEU A 23 -6.00 -0.46 4.35
C LEU A 23 -5.43 -1.07 5.63
N ILE A 24 -4.85 -0.28 6.53
CA ILE A 24 -4.37 -0.74 7.84
C ILE A 24 -5.55 -1.04 8.80
N VAL A 25 -6.75 -0.53 8.50
CA VAL A 25 -7.98 -0.83 9.25
C VAL A 25 -8.48 -2.24 8.95
N ASP A 26 -8.45 -2.63 7.68
CA ASP A 26 -8.96 -3.91 7.21
C ASP A 26 -7.89 -5.02 7.14
N PHE A 27 -6.60 -4.66 7.04
CA PHE A 27 -5.51 -5.61 6.87
C PHE A 27 -4.37 -5.37 7.86
N THR A 28 -3.75 -6.47 8.31
CA THR A 28 -2.59 -6.37 9.18
C THR A 28 -1.38 -5.83 8.44
N HIS A 29 -0.45 -5.20 9.17
CA HIS A 29 0.83 -4.76 8.61
C HIS A 29 1.59 -5.87 7.88
N GLN A 30 1.51 -7.11 8.37
CA GLN A 30 2.17 -8.26 7.72
C GLN A 30 1.56 -8.60 6.36
N GLU A 31 0.24 -8.52 6.23
CA GLU A 31 -0.44 -8.77 4.96
C GLU A 31 -0.12 -7.68 3.93
N ILE A 32 -0.11 -6.42 4.38
CA ILE A 32 0.26 -5.27 3.55
C ILE A 32 1.70 -5.40 3.05
N LEU A 33 2.65 -5.74 3.94
CA LEU A 33 4.04 -5.96 3.55
C LEU A 33 4.20 -7.16 2.62
N SER A 34 3.51 -8.26 2.89
CA SER A 34 3.55 -9.46 2.03
C SER A 34 3.09 -9.13 0.61
N VAL A 35 1.99 -8.39 0.46
CA VAL A 35 1.48 -7.95 -0.83
C VAL A 35 2.40 -6.92 -1.48
N TYR A 36 2.93 -5.97 -0.72
CA TYR A 36 3.90 -4.98 -1.19
C TYR A 36 5.16 -5.65 -1.76
N HIS A 37 5.72 -6.65 -1.08
CA HIS A 37 6.89 -7.39 -1.56
C HIS A 37 6.63 -8.22 -2.82
N GLN A 38 5.38 -8.61 -3.07
CA GLN A 38 4.97 -9.29 -4.31
C GLN A 38 4.77 -8.34 -5.50
N LEU A 39 4.78 -7.02 -5.28
CA LEU A 39 4.66 -6.04 -6.37
C LEU A 39 6.00 -5.86 -7.10
N PRO A 40 5.96 -5.56 -8.41
CA PRO A 40 7.17 -5.18 -9.14
C PRO A 40 7.77 -3.89 -8.57
N SER A 41 9.08 -3.74 -8.66
CA SER A 41 9.88 -2.66 -8.06
C SER A 41 9.36 -1.26 -8.40
N GLN A 42 8.87 -1.05 -9.63
CA GLN A 42 8.29 0.22 -10.07
C GLN A 42 7.03 0.60 -9.27
N LYS A 43 6.18 -0.38 -8.93
CA LYS A 43 4.98 -0.15 -8.13
C LYS A 43 5.33 0.03 -6.65
N GLN A 44 6.32 -0.72 -6.15
CA GLN A 44 6.86 -0.52 -4.81
C GLN A 44 7.38 0.91 -4.62
N GLN A 45 8.22 1.40 -5.54
CA GLN A 45 8.73 2.77 -5.51
C GLN A 45 7.61 3.81 -5.50
N ARG A 46 6.57 3.62 -6.32
CA ARG A 46 5.43 4.54 -6.36
C ARG A 46 4.68 4.60 -5.04
N ILE A 47 4.43 3.45 -4.41
CA ILE A 47 3.77 3.37 -3.10
C ILE A 47 4.66 3.99 -2.01
N CYS A 48 5.97 3.75 -2.07
CA CYS A 48 6.93 4.35 -1.16
C CYS A 48 6.99 5.88 -1.30
N GLN A 49 6.89 6.42 -2.52
CA GLN A 49 6.77 7.86 -2.76
C GLN A 49 5.47 8.41 -2.18
N ILE A 50 4.34 7.71 -2.35
CA ILE A 50 3.05 8.10 -1.78
C ILE A 50 3.15 8.18 -0.24
N TRP A 51 3.82 7.22 0.40
CA TRP A 51 4.09 7.27 1.85
C TRP A 51 5.06 8.39 2.27
N ALA A 52 6.08 8.68 1.47
CA ALA A 52 7.04 9.73 1.78
C ALA A 52 6.40 11.12 1.80
N ILE A 53 5.34 11.35 1.02
CA ILE A 53 4.64 12.64 0.96
C ILE A 53 3.95 12.99 2.30
N GLU A 54 3.53 12.00 3.12
CA GLU A 54 3.04 12.27 4.50
C GLU A 54 4.14 12.83 5.39
N PHE A 55 5.38 12.41 5.17
CA PHE A 55 6.52 12.80 6.00
C PHE A 55 7.09 14.17 5.60
N GLU A 56 6.97 14.59 4.33
CA GLU A 56 7.37 15.93 3.88
C GLU A 56 6.30 17.02 4.10
N SER A 57 5.05 16.62 4.38
CA SER A 57 3.96 17.58 4.67
C SER A 57 3.82 17.92 6.17
N GLY A 58 4.79 17.48 6.99
CA GLY A 58 4.88 17.75 8.44
C GLY A 58 5.76 18.95 8.78
#